data_AF-A0A0D3C953-F1
#
_entry.id   AF-A0A0D3C953-F1
#
_cell.length_a   1.000
_cell.length_b   1.000
_cell.length_c   1.000
_cell.angle_alpha   90.00
_cell.angle_beta   90.00
_cell.angle_gamma   90.00
#
_symmetry.space_group_name_H-M   'P 1'
#
loop_
_entity.id
_entity.type
_entity.pdbx_description
1 polymer ?
#
loop_
_entity_poly.entity_id
_entity_poly.type
_entity_poly.pdbx_seq_one_letter_code
_entity_poly.pdbx_strand_id
1 'polypeptide(L)'
;MCTHHDDQSQQNLPCLHCQPHTYIRMVQHMIERCIILRMTRDECVKALDHHASILPLVTLTIWRGLQRENKDFFETYGHFVSPTPFLSGYVRRSPRFARRI
;
A
#
# COMPACT_ATOMS: atom_id res chain seq x y z
N MET A 1 -1.09 -33.23 7.82
CA MET A 1 -1.14 -32.69 9.20
C MET A 1 0.06 -31.77 9.34
N CYS A 2 -0.14 -30.52 9.74
CA CYS A 2 0.96 -29.54 9.81
C CYS A 2 2.00 -30.02 10.83
N THR A 3 3.11 -30.56 10.35
CA THR A 3 4.28 -30.91 11.16
C THR A 3 5.00 -29.62 11.48
N HIS A 4 4.78 -29.08 12.67
CA HIS A 4 5.56 -27.95 13.18
C HIS A 4 6.97 -28.45 13.51
N HIS A 5 7.88 -28.26 12.57
CA HIS A 5 9.31 -28.15 12.80
C HIS A 5 9.70 -26.87 12.11
N ASP A 6 9.94 -25.80 12.88
CA ASP A 6 10.83 -24.72 12.48
C ASP A 6 11.11 -23.85 13.70
N ASP A 7 12.27 -24.13 14.29
CA ASP A 7 13.03 -23.22 15.10
C ASP A 7 13.47 -22.05 14.21
N GLN A 8 12.72 -20.94 14.27
CA GLN A 8 13.20 -19.63 13.82
C GLN A 8 12.52 -18.53 14.65
N SER A 9 13.18 -18.21 15.76
CA SER A 9 13.38 -16.85 16.29
C SER A 9 12.27 -15.80 16.04
N GLN A 10 11.46 -15.59 17.08
CA GLN A 10 10.83 -14.32 17.47
C GLN A 10 9.98 -13.56 16.43
N GLN A 11 8.82 -14.10 16.04
CA GLN A 11 7.54 -13.36 16.05
C GLN A 11 6.41 -14.38 16.13
N ASN A 12 5.52 -14.28 17.13
CA ASN A 12 4.32 -15.12 17.30
C ASN A 12 3.27 -14.82 16.23
N LEU A 13 3.58 -15.12 14.97
CA LEU A 13 2.67 -14.90 13.86
C LEU A 13 1.71 -16.10 13.73
N PRO A 14 0.38 -15.88 13.55
CA PRO A 14 -0.55 -16.97 13.28
C PRO A 14 -0.14 -17.74 12.02
N CYS A 15 -0.44 -19.03 11.95
CA CYS A 15 -0.16 -19.81 10.75
C CYS A 15 -1.24 -19.57 9.69
N LEU A 16 -0.83 -19.24 8.45
CA LEU A 16 -1.75 -19.05 7.32
C LEU A 16 -2.59 -20.31 7.03
N HIS A 17 -2.03 -21.51 7.21
CA HIS A 17 -2.73 -22.77 6.96
C HIS A 17 -3.68 -23.17 8.08
N CYS A 18 -3.32 -22.89 9.34
CA CYS A 18 -4.12 -23.29 10.50
C CYS A 18 -5.21 -22.27 10.85
N GLN A 19 -4.92 -20.98 10.65
CA GLN A 19 -5.77 -19.86 11.02
C GLN A 19 -5.76 -18.77 9.95
N PRO A 20 -6.24 -19.07 8.72
CA PRO A 20 -6.16 -18.16 7.58
C PRO A 20 -6.84 -16.81 7.84
N HIS A 21 -8.00 -16.81 8.51
CA HIS A 21 -8.72 -15.58 8.83
C HIS A 21 -7.94 -14.68 9.79
N THR A 22 -7.33 -15.24 10.83
CA THR A 22 -6.53 -14.48 11.79
C THR A 22 -5.30 -13.90 11.13
N TYR A 23 -4.62 -14.69 10.28
CA TYR A 23 -3.46 -14.23 9.52
C TYR A 23 -3.80 -13.07 8.59
N ILE A 24 -4.85 -13.22 7.78
CA ILE A 24 -5.29 -12.18 6.84
C ILE A 24 -5.64 -10.90 7.58
N ARG A 25 -6.40 -10.98 8.69
CA ARG A 25 -6.74 -9.80 9.50
C ARG A 25 -5.51 -9.11 10.09
N MET A 26 -4.52 -9.88 10.53
CA MET A 26 -3.27 -9.33 11.05
C MET A 26 -2.49 -8.60 9.95
N VAL A 27 -2.35 -9.20 8.76
CA VAL A 27 -1.65 -8.54 7.63
C VAL A 27 -2.44 -7.32 7.14
N GLN A 28 -3.76 -7.37 7.12
CA GLN A 28 -4.60 -6.22 6.82
C GLN A 28 -4.31 -5.06 7.78
N HIS A 29 -4.26 -5.32 9.08
CA HIS A 29 -3.94 -4.30 10.08
C HIS A 29 -2.54 -3.71 9.87
N MET A 30 -1.56 -4.54 9.49
CA MET A 30 -0.22 -4.06 9.14
C MET A 30 -0.24 -3.15 7.91
N ILE A 31 -1.03 -3.50 6.88
CA ILE A 31 -1.24 -2.66 5.69
C ILE A 31 -1.89 -1.32 6.06
N GLU A 32 -2.92 -1.33 6.91
CA GLU A 32 -3.58 -0.11 7.40
C GLU A 32 -2.58 0.83 8.10
N ARG A 33 -1.66 0.27 8.90
CA ARG A 33 -0.57 1.05 9.52
C ARG A 33 0.38 1.64 8.48
N CYS A 34 0.77 0.88 7.46
CA CYS A 34 1.56 1.40 6.34
C CYS A 34 0.84 2.54 5.60
N ILE A 35 -0.48 2.41 5.43
CA ILE A 35 -1.31 3.43 4.78
C ILE A 35 -1.29 4.74 5.59
N ILE A 36 -1.48 4.66 6.91
CA ILE A 36 -1.41 5.81 7.83
C ILE A 36 -0.04 6.50 7.77
N LEU A 37 1.03 5.71 7.64
CA LEU A 37 2.40 6.20 7.48
C LEU A 37 2.70 6.74 6.06
N ARG A 38 1.69 6.82 5.18
CA ARG A 38 1.79 7.32 3.80
C ARG A 38 2.80 6.56 2.94
N MET A 39 2.95 5.26 3.16
CA MET A 39 3.82 4.42 2.34
C MET A 39 3.14 4.04 1.02
N THR A 40 3.91 4.08 -0.07
CA THR A 40 3.49 3.46 -1.34
C THR A 40 3.25 1.96 -1.14
N ARG A 41 2.52 1.34 -2.07
CA ARG A 41 2.35 -0.12 -2.09
C ARG A 41 3.69 -0.85 -2.02
N ASP A 42 4.69 -0.39 -2.76
CA ASP A 42 5.98 -1.07 -2.86
C ASP A 42 6.83 -0.88 -1.59
N GLU A 43 6.73 0.29 -0.94
CA GLU A 43 7.32 0.52 0.39
C GLU A 43 6.64 -0.33 1.47
N CYS A 44 5.31 -0.43 1.44
CA CYS A 44 4.53 -1.30 2.32
C CYS A 44 4.98 -2.77 2.18
N VAL A 45 5.10 -3.26 0.94
CA VAL A 45 5.58 -4.64 0.67
C VAL A 45 6.97 -4.87 1.24
N LYS A 46 7.92 -3.97 0.98
CA LYS A 46 9.29 -4.07 1.50
C LYS A 46 9.34 -3.99 3.02
N ALA A 47 8.54 -3.12 3.63
CA ALA A 47 8.48 -2.97 5.08
C ALA A 47 7.95 -4.24 5.76
N LEU A 48 6.88 -4.84 5.24
CA LEU A 48 6.32 -6.06 5.83
C LEU A 48 7.18 -7.31 5.61
N ASP A 49 7.87 -7.38 4.48
CA ASP A 49 8.86 -8.42 4.22
C ASP A 49 10.03 -8.33 5.21
N HIS A 50 10.63 -7.14 5.35
CA HIS A 50 11.81 -6.94 6.19
C HIS A 50 11.50 -6.96 7.70
N HIS A 51 10.40 -6.33 8.14
CA HIS A 51 10.14 -6.13 9.58
C HIS A 51 9.21 -7.18 10.19
N ALA A 52 8.43 -7.89 9.39
CA ALA A 52 7.43 -8.85 9.86
C ALA A 52 7.53 -10.21 9.16
N SER A 53 8.52 -10.42 8.29
CA SER A 53 8.73 -11.65 7.53
C SER A 53 7.48 -12.11 6.77
N ILE A 54 6.66 -11.15 6.32
CA ILE A 54 5.45 -11.44 5.55
C ILE A 54 5.84 -11.57 4.08
N LEU A 55 5.53 -12.73 3.49
CA LEU A 55 5.78 -12.97 2.07
C LEU A 55 5.17 -11.85 1.21
N PRO A 56 5.96 -11.21 0.32
CA PRO A 56 5.49 -10.12 -0.54
C PRO A 56 4.19 -10.45 -1.30
N LEU A 57 4.06 -11.70 -1.75
CA LEU A 57 2.88 -12.18 -2.47
C LEU A 57 1.60 -12.10 -1.63
N VAL A 58 1.69 -12.36 -0.32
CA VAL A 58 0.53 -12.28 0.58
C VAL A 58 0.10 -10.83 0.74
N THR A 59 1.06 -9.94 1.02
CA THR A 59 0.82 -8.48 1.11
C THR A 59 0.17 -7.94 -0.15
N LEU A 60 0.70 -8.29 -1.33
CA LEU A 60 0.15 -7.87 -2.63
C LEU A 60 -1.27 -8.39 -2.86
N THR A 61 -1.56 -9.62 -2.47
CA THR A 61 -2.87 -10.24 -2.66
C THR A 61 -3.93 -9.55 -1.79
N ILE A 62 -3.61 -9.31 -0.52
CA ILE A 62 -4.51 -8.62 0.41
C ILE A 62 -4.69 -7.16 -0.02
N TRP A 63 -3.61 -6.47 -0.39
CA TRP A 63 -3.68 -5.10 -0.91
C TRP A 63 -4.61 -4.98 -2.12
N ARG A 64 -4.52 -5.91 -3.09
CA ARG A 64 -5.42 -5.94 -4.25
C ARG A 64 -6.89 -6.17 -3.86
N GLY A 65 -7.14 -6.98 -2.82
CA GLY A 65 -8.47 -7.15 -2.24
C GLY A 65 -9.02 -5.84 -1.70
N LEU A 66 -8.24 -5.17 -0.84
CA LEU A 66 -8.59 -3.87 -0.26
C LEU A 66 -8.85 -2.80 -1.32
N GLN A 67 -8.01 -2.73 -2.36
CA GLN A 67 -8.20 -1.81 -3.48
C GLN A 67 -9.50 -2.05 -4.25
N ARG A 68 -9.88 -3.31 -4.42
CA ARG A 68 -11.11 -3.67 -5.14
C ARG A 68 -12.36 -3.29 -4.36
N GLU A 69 -12.32 -3.47 -3.04
CA GLU A 69 -13.44 -3.17 -2.14
C GLU A 69 -13.56 -1.68 -1.84
N ASN A 70 -12.45 -0.93 -1.85
CA ASN A 70 -12.39 0.48 -1.44
C ASN A 70 -11.78 1.38 -2.53
N LYS A 71 -12.28 1.28 -3.76
CA LYS A 71 -11.68 1.96 -4.93
C LYS A 71 -11.48 3.46 -4.73
N ASP A 72 -12.53 4.18 -4.33
CA ASP A 72 -12.50 5.64 -4.18
C ASP A 72 -11.45 6.11 -3.15
N PHE A 73 -11.26 5.31 -2.10
CA PHE A 73 -10.22 5.55 -1.10
C PHE A 73 -8.82 5.41 -1.70
N PHE A 74 -8.55 4.32 -2.42
CA PHE A 74 -7.22 4.06 -2.97
C PHE A 74 -6.85 4.95 -4.16
N GLU A 75 -7.82 5.41 -4.94
CA GLU A 75 -7.61 6.46 -5.96
C GLU A 75 -7.13 7.76 -5.30
N THR A 76 -7.89 8.22 -4.30
CA THR A 76 -7.56 9.42 -3.53
C THR A 76 -6.21 9.27 -2.81
N TYR A 77 -5.96 8.12 -2.19
CA TYR A 77 -4.71 7.81 -1.51
C TYR A 77 -3.50 7.85 -2.44
N GLY A 78 -3.63 7.33 -3.67
CA GLY A 78 -2.57 7.35 -4.67
C GLY A 78 -2.10 8.77 -5.04
N HIS A 79 -3.03 9.74 -5.04
CA HIS A 79 -2.70 11.15 -5.27
C HIS A 79 -1.87 11.77 -4.13
N PHE A 80 -2.06 11.31 -2.89
CA PHE A 80 -1.34 11.84 -1.73
C PHE A 80 0.06 11.25 -1.53
N VAL A 81 0.24 9.99 -1.97
CA VAL A 81 1.49 9.25 -1.76
C VAL A 81 2.42 9.33 -2.97
N SER A 82 1.89 9.57 -4.17
CA SER A 82 2.75 9.89 -5.30
C SER A 82 3.39 11.27 -5.07
N PRO A 83 4.72 11.40 -5.19
CA PRO A 83 5.33 12.70 -5.39
C PRO A 83 4.94 13.14 -6.80
N THR A 84 3.71 13.63 -6.97
CA THR A 84 3.37 14.32 -8.20
C THR A 84 4.27 15.56 -8.25
N PRO A 85 5.13 15.71 -9.28
CA PRO A 85 5.72 17.02 -9.51
C PRO A 85 4.52 17.93 -9.76
N PHE A 86 4.34 18.93 -8.91
CA PHE A 86 3.37 19.99 -9.12
C PHE A 86 3.67 20.68 -10.47
N LEU A 87 3.15 20.14 -11.57
CA LEU A 87 2.96 20.87 -12.81
C LEU A 87 1.54 21.44 -12.81
N SER A 88 1.21 22.20 -11.76
CA SER A 88 -0.01 23.01 -11.67
C SER A 88 0.38 24.45 -11.35
N GLY A 89 1.10 25.06 -12.31
CA GLY A 89 1.66 26.41 -12.17
C GLY A 89 1.83 27.19 -13.47
N TYR A 90 1.35 26.71 -14.62
CA TYR A 90 1.32 27.49 -15.86
C TYR A 90 -0.07 27.53 -16.49
N VAL A 91 -1.03 28.05 -15.74
CA VAL A 91 -2.03 28.93 -16.36
C VAL A 91 -1.38 30.30 -16.49
N ARG A 92 -0.64 30.54 -17.58
CA ARG A 92 -0.44 31.92 -18.07
C ARG A 92 -1.30 32.11 -19.31
N ARG A 93 -2.45 32.73 -19.03
CA ARG A 93 -3.44 33.26 -19.97
C ARG A 93 -2.77 33.82 -21.22
N SER A 94 -3.27 33.44 -22.39
CA SER A 94 -2.98 34.13 -23.65
C SER A 94 -3.29 35.62 -23.50
N PRO A 95 -2.37 36.55 -23.81
CA PRO A 95 -2.74 37.93 -24.01
C PRO A 95 -3.42 38.02 -25.39
N ARG A 96 -4.76 38.11 -25.39
CA ARG A 96 -5.45 38.81 -26.48
C ARG A 96 -5.25 40.31 -26.26
N PHE A 97 -5.13 41.02 -27.39
CA PHE A 97 -4.82 42.45 -27.63
C PHE A 97 -3.35 42.68 -28.05
N ALA A 98 -3.05 43.32 -29.18
CA ALA A 98 -3.82 44.31 -29.93
C ALA A 98 -3.49 44.31 -31.45
N ARG A 99 -4.47 44.73 -32.26
CA ARG A 99 -4.23 45.27 -33.61
C ARG A 99 -3.17 46.36 -33.56
N ARG A 100 -2.26 46.39 -34.53
CA ARG A 100 -1.57 47.62 -34.93
C ARG A 100 -1.17 47.55 -36.41
N ILE A 101 -1.88 48.40 -37.18
CA ILE A 101 -1.60 49.06 -38.47
C ILE A 101 -1.37 48.14 -39.67
#